data_AF-A0AAP0M1T9-F1
#
_entry.id   AF-A0AAP0M1T9-F1
#
_cell.length_a   1.000
_cell.length_b   1.000
_cell.length_c   1.000
_cell.angle_alpha   90.00
_cell.angle_beta   90.00
_cell.angle_gamma   90.00
#
_symmetry.space_group_name_H-M   'P 1'
#
loop_
_entity.id
_entity.type
_entity.pdbx_description
1 polymer ?
#
loop_
_entity_poly.entity_id
_entity_poly.type
_entity_poly.pdbx_seq_one_letter_code
_entity_poly.pdbx_strand_id
1 'polypeptide(L)'
;MLFFLISCFSVILLSKSLAKPPMKSDWRLLSPWFWRELSSFLVSWFQKGGLVIRPLKQKMSFGSKPANTEKEKISLLDLPDLTLECILEKLSPAGLCNMAGVCSSLRDRCTSDHLWEKHMKQKWGRVIGDVAKREWQWHLVSRQRSSLMNNKKQTGFFWSLYSCWPFSWSERKTESNTEPRSSLPVDSIMAWYVSLESGKFWFPAQVYNRENGHVGFMLSCYDAQLSYDSRTDTFRARYSPHGRRMVEENISWERLRAPAVDTPSHVLHNSDCLHDLKPGDHIEIQWRRNKEFPYGWWYGVVGHLESCGRNEHHCLCLYKAVKNLTKMSLPTDTVVLEFNQYPTGSRWRQTMINRKDHREVGNEADGFYGGIRKIYKEEEISMWKSLWPRHALE
;
A
#
# COMPACT_ATOMS: atom_id res chain seq x y z
N MET A 1 -42.71 -14.11 20.10
CA MET A 1 -42.16 -12.76 20.34
C MET A 1 -41.28 -12.67 21.60
N LEU A 2 -41.58 -13.35 22.71
CA LEU A 2 -40.70 -13.36 23.89
C LEU A 2 -39.33 -14.06 23.67
N PHE A 3 -39.28 -15.13 22.88
CA PHE A 3 -38.02 -15.84 22.59
C PHE A 3 -37.02 -15.01 21.75
N PHE A 4 -37.51 -14.07 20.94
CA PHE A 4 -36.66 -13.19 20.13
C PHE A 4 -35.98 -12.12 20.99
N LEU A 5 -36.65 -11.66 22.06
CA LEU A 5 -36.08 -10.71 23.02
C LEU A 5 -34.99 -11.36 23.88
N ILE A 6 -35.17 -12.62 24.30
CA ILE A 6 -34.18 -13.35 25.12
C ILE A 6 -32.89 -13.64 24.32
N SER A 7 -33.00 -13.86 23.00
CA SER A 7 -31.84 -14.06 22.12
C SER A 7 -31.04 -12.76 21.86
N CYS A 8 -31.68 -11.58 21.92
CA CYS A 8 -30.97 -10.31 21.69
C CYS A 8 -30.21 -9.84 22.95
N PHE A 9 -30.69 -10.16 24.15
CA PHE A 9 -30.01 -9.77 25.39
C PHE A 9 -28.74 -10.58 25.68
N SER A 10 -28.64 -11.81 25.17
CA SER A 10 -27.45 -12.66 25.33
C SER A 10 -26.27 -12.19 24.46
N VAL A 11 -26.54 -11.58 23.29
CA VAL A 11 -25.50 -11.00 22.41
C VAL A 11 -24.91 -9.72 22.99
N ILE A 12 -25.71 -8.91 23.69
CA ILE A 12 -25.25 -7.66 24.30
C ILE A 12 -24.36 -7.92 25.53
N LEU A 13 -24.64 -8.97 26.31
CA LEU A 13 -23.83 -9.33 27.49
C LEU A 13 -22.49 -10.00 27.14
N LEU A 14 -22.42 -10.73 26.03
CA LEU A 14 -21.17 -11.34 25.55
C LEU A 14 -20.18 -10.33 24.93
N SER A 15 -20.68 -9.19 24.43
CA SER A 15 -19.81 -8.12 23.89
C SER A 15 -19.02 -7.35 24.96
N LYS A 16 -19.37 -7.50 26.25
CA LYS A 16 -18.74 -6.77 27.36
C LYS A 16 -17.69 -7.55 28.16
N SER A 17 -17.44 -8.83 27.88
CA SER A 17 -16.43 -9.62 28.63
C SER A 17 -15.06 -9.70 27.96
N LEU A 18 -14.89 -9.21 26.73
CA LEU A 18 -13.59 -9.19 26.06
C LEU A 18 -12.92 -7.81 26.18
N ALA A 19 -12.52 -7.47 27.40
CA ALA A 19 -11.74 -6.25 27.67
C ALA A 19 -10.49 -6.56 28.50
N LYS A 20 -9.30 -6.45 27.84
CA LYS A 20 -7.98 -5.90 28.27
C LYS A 20 -6.78 -6.70 27.69
N PRO A 21 -5.55 -6.13 27.55
CA PRO A 21 -4.99 -4.94 28.23
C PRO A 21 -4.44 -3.83 27.28
N PRO A 22 -3.89 -2.70 27.81
CA PRO A 22 -3.67 -1.49 27.01
C PRO A 22 -2.29 -1.48 26.35
N MET A 23 -2.24 -1.25 25.04
CA MET A 23 -1.02 -0.76 24.39
C MET A 23 -0.91 0.74 24.62
N LYS A 24 0.08 1.13 25.43
CA LYS A 24 0.59 2.49 25.52
C LYS A 24 1.09 2.91 24.14
N SER A 25 0.44 3.89 23.54
CA SER A 25 1.08 4.80 22.60
C SER A 25 0.93 6.20 23.18
N ASP A 26 2.05 6.91 23.29
CA ASP A 26 2.12 8.27 23.83
C ASP A 26 1.43 9.25 22.88
N TRP A 27 0.14 9.45 23.08
CA TRP A 27 -0.56 10.63 22.57
C TRP A 27 -0.27 11.75 23.55
N ARG A 28 0.70 12.61 23.22
CA ARG A 28 0.89 13.87 23.93
C ARG A 28 -0.43 14.64 23.90
N LEU A 29 -0.98 14.85 25.08
CA LEU A 29 -2.29 15.40 25.37
C LEU A 29 -2.46 16.80 24.75
N LEU A 30 -3.25 16.91 23.69
CA LEU A 30 -3.95 18.14 23.35
C LEU A 30 -5.30 18.12 24.08
N SER A 31 -5.64 19.24 24.73
CA SER A 31 -6.71 19.29 25.73
C SER A 31 -8.05 18.79 25.16
N PRO A 32 -8.79 17.94 25.89
CA PRO A 32 -10.14 17.51 25.52
C PRO A 32 -11.12 18.68 25.34
N TRP A 33 -10.79 19.84 25.92
CA TRP A 33 -11.55 21.08 25.79
C TRP A 33 -11.55 21.63 24.37
N PHE A 34 -10.40 21.64 23.68
CA PHE A 34 -10.30 22.15 22.32
C PHE A 34 -11.17 21.36 21.33
N TRP A 35 -11.24 20.04 21.50
CA TRP A 35 -12.09 19.16 20.70
C TRP A 35 -13.59 19.32 21.01
N ARG A 36 -13.92 19.63 22.27
CA ARG A 36 -15.31 19.90 22.69
C ARG A 36 -15.79 21.27 22.19
N GLU A 37 -14.93 22.27 22.14
CA GLU A 37 -15.23 23.57 21.54
C GLU A 37 -15.35 23.50 20.02
N LEU A 38 -14.43 22.83 19.32
CA LEU A 38 -14.54 22.66 17.86
C LEU A 38 -15.79 21.87 17.44
N SER A 39 -16.10 20.79 18.16
CA SER A 39 -17.30 20.00 17.87
C SER A 39 -18.59 20.76 18.18
N SER A 40 -18.66 21.50 19.30
CA SER A 40 -19.82 22.34 19.61
C SER A 40 -19.95 23.54 18.66
N PHE A 41 -18.84 24.12 18.21
CA PHE A 41 -18.82 25.18 17.21
C PHE A 41 -19.41 24.69 15.87
N LEU A 42 -18.95 23.54 15.37
CA LEU A 42 -19.46 22.95 14.14
C LEU A 42 -20.94 22.54 14.25
N VAL A 43 -21.34 21.90 15.36
CA VAL A 43 -22.74 21.49 15.58
C VAL A 43 -23.69 22.70 15.69
N SER A 44 -23.26 23.78 16.37
CA SER A 44 -24.07 25.00 16.48
C SER A 44 -24.19 25.78 15.17
N TRP A 45 -23.18 25.66 14.28
CA TRP A 45 -23.20 26.26 12.95
C TRP A 45 -24.22 25.58 12.02
N PHE A 46 -24.33 24.24 12.07
CA PHE A 46 -25.31 23.49 11.28
C PHE A 46 -26.75 23.66 11.77
N GLN A 47 -26.97 23.85 13.07
CA GLN A 47 -28.33 24.02 13.62
C GLN A 47 -28.95 25.40 13.36
N LYS A 48 -28.17 26.40 12.95
CA LYS A 48 -28.65 27.80 12.76
C LYS A 48 -28.69 28.29 11.30
N GLY A 49 -28.38 27.44 10.32
CA GLY A 49 -28.28 27.83 8.92
C GLY A 49 -29.27 27.12 7.99
N GLY A 50 -30.56 27.47 8.05
CA GLY A 50 -31.50 27.15 6.98
C GLY A 50 -31.15 27.96 5.72
N LEU A 51 -30.35 27.38 4.83
CA LEU A 51 -29.95 28.00 3.57
C LEU A 51 -31.09 27.93 2.54
N VAL A 52 -31.96 28.95 2.53
CA VAL A 52 -32.79 29.28 1.36
C VAL A 52 -32.03 30.31 0.54
N ILE A 53 -31.47 29.89 -0.61
CA ILE A 53 -30.80 30.79 -1.56
C ILE A 53 -31.83 31.16 -2.65
N ARG A 54 -32.25 32.44 -2.69
CA ARG A 54 -32.89 33.04 -3.87
C ARG A 54 -31.83 33.86 -4.64
N PRO A 55 -31.84 33.87 -5.98
CA PRO A 55 -30.90 34.67 -6.75
C PRO A 55 -31.36 36.13 -6.77
N LEU A 56 -30.51 37.05 -6.31
CA LEU A 56 -30.78 38.49 -6.36
C LEU A 56 -30.18 39.08 -7.64
N LYS A 57 -31.05 39.48 -8.58
CA LYS A 57 -30.69 40.39 -9.67
C LYS A 57 -30.57 41.80 -9.09
N GLN A 58 -29.37 42.38 -9.10
CA GLN A 58 -29.14 43.77 -8.68
C GLN A 58 -29.70 44.74 -9.74
N LYS A 59 -30.55 45.66 -9.29
CA LYS A 59 -30.85 46.93 -9.96
C LYS A 59 -30.59 48.03 -8.92
N MET A 60 -29.71 48.97 -9.24
CA MET A 60 -29.33 50.06 -8.34
C MET A 60 -30.53 50.98 -8.06
N SER A 61 -30.73 51.31 -6.79
CA SER A 61 -31.30 52.60 -6.39
C SER A 61 -30.77 52.98 -4.99
N PHE A 62 -30.50 54.28 -4.85
CA PHE A 62 -29.83 54.93 -3.73
C PHE A 62 -30.84 55.17 -2.59
N GLY A 63 -30.46 54.87 -1.34
CA GLY A 63 -31.31 55.10 -0.16
C GLY A 63 -30.56 54.86 1.15
N SER A 64 -30.61 55.85 2.03
CA SER A 64 -29.83 56.02 3.27
C SER A 64 -30.22 55.10 4.43
N LYS A 65 -29.18 54.51 5.08
CA LYS A 65 -28.97 54.07 6.50
C LYS A 65 -30.21 53.69 7.37
N PRO A 66 -30.09 52.62 8.19
CA PRO A 66 -29.31 52.74 9.41
C PRO A 66 -28.25 51.66 9.59
N ALA A 67 -27.24 51.97 10.40
CA ALA A 67 -26.18 51.06 10.80
C ALA A 67 -26.78 49.90 11.62
N ASN A 68 -27.13 48.81 10.94
CA ASN A 68 -27.21 47.51 11.59
C ASN A 68 -25.77 47.06 11.81
N THR A 69 -25.44 46.74 13.06
CA THR A 69 -24.24 46.00 13.42
C THR A 69 -24.35 44.62 12.77
N GLU A 70 -23.98 44.52 11.50
CA GLU A 70 -23.77 43.25 10.82
C GLU A 70 -22.72 42.52 11.66
N LYS A 71 -23.14 41.49 12.38
CA LYS A 71 -22.20 40.51 12.91
C LYS A 71 -21.48 39.97 11.67
N GLU A 72 -20.26 40.44 11.43
CA GLU A 72 -19.39 39.91 10.39
C GLU A 72 -19.39 38.40 10.54
N LYS A 73 -20.07 37.73 9.59
CA LYS A 73 -20.09 36.28 9.55
C LYS A 73 -18.75 35.90 8.96
N ILE A 74 -17.76 35.73 9.84
CA ILE A 74 -16.44 35.24 9.48
C ILE A 74 -16.63 33.92 8.72
N SER A 75 -16.30 33.93 7.43
CA SER A 75 -16.29 32.78 6.56
C SER A 75 -15.04 31.95 6.81
N LEU A 76 -15.11 30.64 6.54
CA LEU A 76 -13.93 29.77 6.57
C LEU A 76 -12.83 30.27 5.60
N LEU A 77 -13.24 30.89 4.50
CA LEU A 77 -12.34 31.48 3.50
C LEU A 77 -11.69 32.79 3.97
N ASP A 78 -12.17 33.39 5.05
CA ASP A 78 -11.60 34.62 5.62
C ASP A 78 -10.44 34.31 6.58
N LEU A 79 -10.15 33.03 6.82
CA LEU A 79 -8.99 32.60 7.60
C LEU A 79 -7.69 32.80 6.81
N PRO A 80 -6.56 33.07 7.48
CA PRO A 80 -5.25 33.07 6.85
C PRO A 80 -4.95 31.73 6.15
N ASP A 81 -4.27 31.79 5.00
CA ASP A 81 -4.02 30.64 4.13
C ASP A 81 -3.43 29.44 4.89
N LEU A 82 -2.40 29.68 5.72
CA LEU A 82 -1.76 28.63 6.52
C LEU A 82 -2.72 27.98 7.54
N THR A 83 -3.64 28.76 8.11
CA THR A 83 -4.65 28.22 9.05
C THR A 83 -5.64 27.34 8.31
N LEU A 84 -6.08 27.78 7.12
CA LEU A 84 -6.98 27.00 6.29
C LEU A 84 -6.32 25.71 5.83
N GLU A 85 -5.07 25.75 5.37
CA GLU A 85 -4.29 24.56 4.98
C GLU A 85 -4.12 23.59 6.15
N CYS A 86 -3.78 24.07 7.35
CA CYS A 86 -3.68 23.22 8.55
C CYS A 86 -5.01 22.53 8.91
N ILE A 87 -6.15 23.16 8.60
CA ILE A 87 -7.47 22.54 8.79
C ILE A 87 -7.69 21.47 7.74
N LEU A 88 -7.43 21.79 6.47
CA LEU A 88 -7.61 20.85 5.35
C LEU A 88 -6.70 19.62 5.47
N GLU A 89 -5.44 19.78 5.89
CA GLU A 89 -4.49 18.69 6.13
C GLU A 89 -4.93 17.67 7.20
N LYS A 90 -5.88 18.05 8.06
CA LYS A 90 -6.41 17.18 9.12
C LYS A 90 -7.65 16.41 8.68
N LEU A 91 -8.22 16.76 7.53
CA LEU A 91 -9.39 16.07 7.01
C LEU A 91 -9.02 14.67 6.51
N SER A 92 -9.99 13.77 6.53
CA SER A 92 -9.86 12.50 5.82
C SER A 92 -9.98 12.73 4.30
N PRO A 93 -9.56 11.77 3.46
CA PRO A 93 -9.81 11.83 2.02
C PRO A 93 -11.28 12.10 1.65
N ALA A 94 -12.21 11.51 2.39
CA ALA A 94 -13.64 11.78 2.21
C ALA A 94 -14.02 13.21 2.63
N GLY A 95 -13.43 13.72 3.71
CA GLY A 95 -13.58 15.11 4.15
C GLY A 95 -13.06 16.11 3.10
N LEU A 96 -11.90 15.85 2.50
CA LEU A 96 -11.35 16.65 1.40
C LEU A 96 -12.28 16.67 0.18
N CYS A 97 -12.77 15.50 -0.24
CA CYS A 97 -13.74 15.40 -1.33
C CYS A 97 -15.04 16.18 -1.04
N ASN A 98 -15.55 16.11 0.20
CA ASN A 98 -16.75 16.85 0.59
C ASN A 98 -16.50 18.37 0.58
N MET A 99 -15.37 18.82 1.10
CA MET A 99 -15.00 20.24 1.11
C MET A 99 -14.78 20.79 -0.30
N ALA A 100 -14.26 19.98 -1.22
CA ALA A 100 -14.12 20.35 -2.63
C ALA A 100 -15.48 20.59 -3.34
N GLY A 101 -16.57 20.06 -2.79
CA GLY A 101 -17.93 20.25 -3.29
C GLY A 101 -18.59 21.57 -2.87
N VAL A 102 -18.03 22.29 -1.88
CA VAL A 102 -18.68 23.46 -1.25
C VAL A 102 -18.60 24.71 -2.13
N CYS A 103 -17.42 25.04 -2.65
CA CYS A 103 -17.21 26.19 -3.55
C CYS A 103 -15.96 25.97 -4.42
N SER A 104 -15.74 26.82 -5.44
CA SER A 104 -14.58 26.72 -6.33
C SER A 104 -13.24 26.91 -5.60
N SER A 105 -13.13 27.89 -4.70
CA SER A 105 -11.90 28.12 -3.93
C SER A 105 -11.50 26.91 -3.08
N LEU A 106 -12.46 26.28 -2.38
CA LEU A 106 -12.19 25.07 -1.61
C LEU A 106 -11.91 23.86 -2.51
N ARG A 107 -12.52 23.80 -3.70
CA ARG A 107 -12.21 22.77 -4.68
C ARG A 107 -10.73 22.77 -5.04
N ASP A 108 -10.22 23.90 -5.49
CA ASP A 108 -8.83 24.01 -5.96
C ASP A 108 -7.85 23.64 -4.84
N ARG A 109 -8.10 24.11 -3.61
CA ARG A 109 -7.28 23.77 -2.43
C ARG A 109 -7.37 22.30 -2.04
N CYS A 110 -8.58 21.74 -1.94
CA CYS A 110 -8.79 20.34 -1.53
C CYS A 110 -8.32 19.34 -2.59
N THR A 111 -8.17 19.76 -3.85
CA THR A 111 -7.61 18.94 -4.93
C THR A 111 -6.10 19.05 -5.06
N SER A 112 -5.45 19.88 -4.24
CA SER A 112 -4.00 20.10 -4.31
C SER A 112 -3.21 18.89 -3.83
N ASP A 113 -2.19 18.50 -4.61
CA ASP A 113 -1.44 17.27 -4.43
C ASP A 113 -0.77 17.13 -3.05
N HIS A 114 -0.29 18.23 -2.45
CA HIS A 114 0.38 18.20 -1.14
C HIS A 114 -0.51 17.61 -0.02
N LEU A 115 -1.82 17.87 -0.04
CA LEU A 115 -2.76 17.29 0.93
C LEU A 115 -2.89 15.76 0.72
N TRP A 116 -2.85 15.32 -0.53
CA TRP A 116 -3.02 13.92 -0.92
C TRP A 116 -1.73 13.11 -0.79
N GLU A 117 -0.55 13.71 -0.94
CA GLU A 117 0.76 13.05 -0.74
C GLU A 117 0.86 12.38 0.62
N LYS A 118 0.41 13.08 1.67
CA LYS A 118 0.42 12.57 3.04
C LYS A 118 -0.49 11.35 3.18
N HIS A 119 -1.72 11.44 2.70
CA HIS A 119 -2.68 10.32 2.73
C HIS A 119 -2.18 9.13 1.90
N MET A 120 -1.60 9.40 0.73
CA MET A 120 -1.02 8.40 -0.14
C MET A 120 0.12 7.65 0.55
N LYS A 121 1.07 8.38 1.15
CA LYS A 121 2.20 7.78 1.87
C LYS A 121 1.74 6.97 3.09
N GLN A 122 0.76 7.48 3.84
CA GLN A 122 0.27 6.82 5.05
C GLN A 122 -0.49 5.52 4.77
N LYS A 123 -1.40 5.51 3.79
CA LYS A 123 -2.20 4.32 3.47
C LYS A 123 -1.48 3.37 2.52
N TRP A 124 -0.90 3.90 1.45
CA TRP A 124 -0.41 3.11 0.32
C TRP A 124 1.10 2.96 0.26
N GLY A 125 1.86 3.75 1.03
CA GLY A 125 3.33 3.81 0.93
C GLY A 125 4.06 2.49 1.22
N ARG A 126 3.42 1.53 1.88
CA ARG A 126 3.99 0.20 2.12
C ARG A 126 3.89 -0.74 0.90
N VAL A 127 2.87 -0.55 0.06
CA VAL A 127 2.50 -1.48 -1.02
C VAL A 127 2.83 -0.88 -2.39
N ILE A 128 2.76 0.43 -2.52
CA ILE A 128 3.04 1.15 -3.76
C ILE A 128 4.50 1.54 -3.83
N GLY A 129 5.22 0.95 -4.78
CA GLY A 129 6.59 1.33 -5.14
C GLY A 129 6.67 2.06 -6.48
N ASP A 130 7.90 2.27 -6.95
CA ASP A 130 8.19 3.00 -8.20
C ASP A 130 7.63 2.30 -9.44
N VAL A 131 7.58 0.97 -9.44
CA VAL A 131 6.96 0.19 -10.52
C VAL A 131 5.47 0.53 -10.67
N ALA A 132 4.73 0.62 -9.56
CA ALA A 132 3.32 0.96 -9.58
C ALA A 132 3.09 2.43 -9.99
N LYS A 133 4.00 3.33 -9.61
CA LYS A 133 3.96 4.74 -10.05
C LYS A 133 4.16 4.85 -11.57
N ARG A 134 5.10 4.10 -12.14
CA ARG A 134 5.30 4.02 -13.60
C ARG A 134 4.08 3.43 -14.30
N GLU A 135 3.51 2.35 -13.78
CA GLU A 135 2.30 1.73 -14.33
C GLU A 135 1.12 2.73 -14.37
N TRP A 136 0.96 3.52 -13.30
CA TRP A 136 -0.05 4.57 -13.27
C TRP A 136 0.17 5.61 -14.37
N GLN A 137 1.41 6.10 -14.54
CA GLN A 137 1.74 7.05 -15.60
C GLN A 137 1.43 6.48 -17.00
N TRP A 138 1.76 5.21 -17.26
CA TRP A 138 1.40 4.53 -18.51
C TRP A 138 -0.11 4.42 -18.69
N HIS A 139 -0.85 4.10 -17.63
CA HIS A 139 -2.30 4.05 -17.64
C HIS A 139 -2.92 5.43 -17.98
N LEU A 140 -2.34 6.53 -17.49
CA LEU A 140 -2.79 7.88 -17.84
C LEU A 140 -2.54 8.21 -19.32
N VAL A 141 -1.33 7.93 -19.83
CA VAL A 141 -0.98 8.18 -21.24
C VAL A 141 -1.87 7.37 -22.18
N SER A 142 -2.15 6.11 -21.84
CA SER A 142 -3.01 5.25 -22.67
C SER A 142 -4.46 5.75 -22.70
N ARG A 143 -5.01 6.24 -21.57
CA ARG A 143 -6.34 6.87 -21.52
C ARG A 143 -6.41 8.18 -22.29
N GLN A 144 -5.35 8.98 -22.26
CA GLN A 144 -5.31 10.23 -23.02
C GLN A 144 -5.24 9.96 -24.53
N ARG A 145 -4.47 8.95 -24.96
CA ARG A 145 -4.44 8.53 -26.37
C ARG A 145 -5.77 7.98 -26.85
N SER A 146 -6.46 7.20 -26.03
CA SER A 146 -7.78 6.66 -26.39
C SER A 146 -8.85 7.75 -26.46
N SER A 147 -8.83 8.74 -25.57
CA SER A 147 -9.73 9.90 -25.64
C SER A 147 -9.46 10.77 -26.88
N LEU A 148 -8.19 10.98 -27.24
CA LEU A 148 -7.78 11.69 -28.47
C LEU A 148 -8.23 10.97 -29.75
N MET A 149 -8.16 9.63 -29.79
CA MET A 149 -8.59 8.82 -30.94
C MET A 149 -10.11 8.73 -31.08
N ASN A 150 -10.86 8.86 -29.98
CA ASN A 150 -12.33 8.75 -29.95
C ASN A 150 -13.05 10.09 -30.24
N ASN A 151 -12.31 11.14 -30.63
CA ASN A 151 -12.78 12.50 -30.89
C ASN A 151 -13.66 12.67 -32.15
N LYS A 152 -14.43 11.66 -32.58
CA LYS A 152 -15.54 11.87 -33.52
C LYS A 152 -16.93 11.81 -32.90
N LYS A 153 -17.12 11.24 -31.70
CA LYS A 153 -18.40 11.30 -30.97
C LYS A 153 -18.18 10.98 -29.49
N GLN A 154 -17.78 11.95 -28.66
CA GLN A 154 -18.07 11.96 -27.21
C GLN A 154 -17.50 13.21 -26.52
N THR A 155 -18.17 14.33 -26.69
CA THR A 155 -18.22 15.37 -25.64
C THR A 155 -19.12 14.84 -24.53
N GLY A 156 -18.56 14.30 -23.44
CA GLY A 156 -19.37 14.00 -22.24
C GLY A 156 -19.01 12.80 -21.37
N PHE A 157 -17.73 12.48 -21.14
CA PHE A 157 -17.35 11.38 -20.21
C PHE A 157 -16.47 11.80 -19.02
N PHE A 158 -16.28 13.10 -18.77
CA PHE A 158 -15.59 13.57 -17.56
C PHE A 158 -16.47 13.58 -16.31
N TRP A 159 -17.75 13.19 -16.42
CA TRP A 159 -18.63 13.06 -15.26
C TRP A 159 -18.35 11.81 -14.41
N SER A 160 -17.51 10.88 -14.88
CA SER A 160 -17.26 9.60 -14.21
C SER A 160 -16.35 9.67 -12.97
N LEU A 161 -15.75 10.83 -12.67
CA LEU A 161 -15.04 11.04 -11.39
C LEU A 161 -15.98 11.63 -10.32
N TYR A 162 -17.13 12.17 -10.71
CA TYR A 162 -18.20 12.54 -9.78
C TYR A 162 -19.00 11.32 -9.30
N SER A 163 -18.86 10.17 -9.95
CA SER A 163 -19.55 8.91 -9.58
C SER A 163 -18.87 8.13 -8.43
N CYS A 164 -17.76 8.64 -7.89
CA CYS A 164 -17.08 8.04 -6.73
C CYS A 164 -17.55 8.62 -5.39
N TRP A 165 -18.61 9.44 -5.36
CA TRP A 165 -19.25 9.83 -4.10
C TRP A 165 -20.12 8.66 -3.59
N PRO A 166 -19.88 8.09 -2.39
CA PRO A 166 -20.72 7.03 -1.85
C PRO A 166 -22.03 7.55 -1.23
N PHE A 167 -22.40 8.82 -1.41
CA PHE A 167 -23.60 9.39 -0.81
C PHE A 167 -24.50 9.97 -1.89
N SER A 168 -25.63 9.30 -2.09
CA SER A 168 -26.73 9.71 -2.95
C SER A 168 -27.19 11.12 -2.58
N TRP A 169 -26.88 12.11 -3.42
CA TRP A 169 -27.59 13.37 -3.42
C TRP A 169 -28.25 13.53 -4.79
N SER A 170 -29.58 13.46 -4.76
CA SER A 170 -30.47 13.48 -5.93
C SER A 170 -30.04 14.50 -6.97
N GLU A 171 -29.88 14.02 -8.21
CA GLU A 171 -29.84 14.85 -9.41
C GLU A 171 -31.05 15.78 -9.41
N ARG A 172 -30.84 17.07 -9.13
CA ARG A 172 -31.73 18.10 -9.65
C ARG A 172 -31.09 18.63 -10.90
N LYS A 173 -31.61 18.18 -12.05
CA LYS A 173 -31.34 18.75 -13.37
C LYS A 173 -31.64 20.25 -13.30
N THR A 174 -30.62 21.07 -13.40
CA THR A 174 -30.75 22.48 -13.75
C THR A 174 -29.85 22.69 -14.95
N GLU A 175 -30.48 22.74 -16.13
CA GLU A 175 -29.84 23.17 -17.36
C GLU A 175 -29.37 24.61 -17.19
N SER A 176 -28.05 24.80 -17.11
CA SER A 176 -27.44 26.10 -17.34
C SER A 176 -26.26 25.89 -18.29
N ASN A 177 -26.37 26.52 -19.48
CA ASN A 177 -25.36 26.52 -20.53
C ASN A 177 -24.17 27.40 -20.14
N THR A 178 -23.39 26.95 -19.17
CA THR A 178 -22.08 27.51 -18.88
C THR A 178 -21.11 26.36 -18.92
N GLU A 179 -20.20 26.33 -19.90
CA GLU A 179 -19.16 25.30 -19.93
C GLU A 179 -18.39 25.28 -18.59
N PRO A 180 -18.40 24.18 -17.84
CA PRO A 180 -17.63 24.11 -16.62
C PRO A 180 -16.18 23.81 -17.00
N ARG A 181 -15.36 24.86 -17.09
CA ARG A 181 -13.89 24.73 -17.04
C ARG A 181 -13.49 24.29 -15.63
N SER A 182 -13.41 22.98 -15.41
CA SER A 182 -12.54 22.38 -14.39
C SER A 182 -12.30 20.91 -14.73
N SER A 183 -11.54 20.64 -15.79
CA SER A 183 -10.93 19.32 -15.96
C SER A 183 -9.84 19.20 -14.89
N LEU A 184 -10.06 18.38 -13.86
CA LEU A 184 -9.01 18.02 -12.92
C LEU A 184 -7.79 17.49 -13.70
N PRO A 185 -6.56 17.82 -13.28
CA PRO A 185 -5.36 17.25 -13.88
C PRO A 185 -5.45 15.73 -13.76
N VAL A 186 -5.46 15.05 -14.92
CA VAL A 186 -5.56 13.59 -15.03
C VAL A 186 -4.33 12.92 -14.36
N ASP A 187 -3.28 13.68 -14.10
CA ASP A 187 -2.01 13.34 -13.47
C ASP A 187 -1.87 13.70 -11.99
N SER A 188 -2.93 14.19 -11.33
CA SER A 188 -2.90 14.50 -9.90
C SER A 188 -2.79 13.26 -8.99
N ILE A 189 -2.19 13.44 -7.81
CA ILE A 189 -2.08 12.42 -6.76
C ILE A 189 -3.46 12.08 -6.21
N MET A 190 -4.36 13.06 -6.15
CA MET A 190 -5.77 12.83 -5.83
C MET A 190 -6.40 11.81 -6.80
N ALA A 191 -6.23 12.00 -8.10
CA ALA A 191 -6.79 11.09 -9.10
C ALA A 191 -6.24 9.66 -8.96
N TRP A 192 -4.96 9.53 -8.61
CA TRP A 192 -4.35 8.25 -8.33
C TRP A 192 -4.92 7.59 -7.08
N TYR A 193 -5.00 8.33 -5.96
CA TYR A 193 -5.56 7.85 -4.71
C TYR A 193 -7.01 7.36 -4.88
N VAL A 194 -7.86 8.16 -5.53
CA VAL A 194 -9.26 7.80 -5.79
C VAL A 194 -9.35 6.57 -6.70
N SER A 195 -8.46 6.43 -7.69
CA SER A 195 -8.44 5.27 -8.57
C SER A 195 -8.08 3.97 -7.83
N LEU A 196 -7.16 4.05 -6.87
CA LEU A 196 -6.79 2.93 -5.99
C LEU A 196 -7.94 2.55 -5.05
N GLU A 197 -8.52 3.53 -4.35
CA GLU A 197 -9.68 3.30 -3.46
C GLU A 197 -10.86 2.68 -4.19
N SER A 198 -11.07 3.04 -5.45
CA SER A 198 -12.19 2.53 -6.25
C SER A 198 -11.99 1.09 -6.74
N GLY A 199 -10.79 0.51 -6.63
CA GLY A 199 -10.47 -0.81 -7.16
C GLY A 199 -10.48 -0.90 -8.69
N LYS A 200 -10.56 0.23 -9.40
CA LYS A 200 -10.56 0.24 -10.87
C LYS A 200 -9.17 0.04 -11.45
N PHE A 201 -8.15 0.51 -10.75
CA PHE A 201 -6.76 0.42 -11.17
C PHE A 201 -6.10 -0.83 -10.60
N TRP A 202 -5.56 -1.66 -11.51
CA TRP A 202 -4.72 -2.79 -11.16
C TRP A 202 -3.27 -2.33 -11.14
N PHE A 203 -2.54 -2.64 -10.07
CA PHE A 203 -1.15 -2.18 -9.93
C PHE A 203 -0.21 -3.32 -9.52
N PRO A 204 1.06 -3.27 -9.95
CA PRO A 204 2.05 -4.29 -9.62
C PRO A 204 2.50 -4.14 -8.17
N ALA A 205 2.46 -5.26 -7.45
CA ALA A 205 3.01 -5.40 -6.11
C ALA A 205 3.35 -6.88 -5.85
N GLN A 206 3.82 -7.16 -4.63
CA GLN A 206 4.25 -8.49 -4.23
C GLN A 206 3.39 -9.04 -3.09
N VAL A 207 3.03 -10.32 -3.21
CA VAL A 207 2.19 -11.06 -2.25
C VAL A 207 3.02 -12.15 -1.59
N TYR A 208 3.08 -12.11 -0.26
CA TYR A 208 3.66 -13.17 0.56
C TYR A 208 2.75 -14.40 0.62
N ASN A 209 3.37 -15.58 0.63
CA ASN A 209 2.73 -16.88 0.84
C ASN A 209 1.54 -17.11 -0.10
N ARG A 210 1.78 -17.15 -1.41
CA ARG A 210 0.72 -17.39 -2.42
C ARG A 210 -0.07 -18.67 -2.17
N GLU A 211 0.57 -19.70 -1.61
CA GLU A 211 -0.05 -21.03 -1.43
C GLU A 211 -0.82 -21.17 -0.10
N ASN A 212 -1.13 -20.05 0.58
CA ASN A 212 -2.07 -19.94 1.70
C ASN A 212 -2.13 -21.15 2.65
N GLY A 213 -0.99 -21.49 3.27
CA GLY A 213 -0.92 -22.52 4.32
C GLY A 213 -0.12 -23.77 3.95
N HIS A 214 0.33 -23.91 2.71
CA HIS A 214 1.35 -24.92 2.39
C HIS A 214 2.70 -24.53 3.00
N VAL A 215 3.05 -25.22 4.09
CA VAL A 215 4.27 -24.99 4.89
C VAL A 215 5.53 -24.91 4.03
N GLY A 216 5.62 -25.76 2.99
CA GLY A 216 6.78 -25.81 2.10
C GLY A 216 6.99 -24.56 1.24
N PHE A 217 5.99 -23.68 1.12
CA PHE A 217 6.05 -22.46 0.29
C PHE A 217 5.74 -21.20 1.10
N MET A 218 5.73 -21.30 2.43
CA MET A 218 5.27 -20.24 3.32
C MET A 218 6.14 -18.99 3.24
N LEU A 219 7.46 -19.16 3.22
CA LEU A 219 8.41 -18.05 3.11
C LEU A 219 8.75 -17.73 1.64
N SER A 220 7.71 -17.63 0.83
CA SER A 220 7.80 -17.22 -0.57
C SER A 220 7.04 -15.92 -0.82
N CYS A 221 7.45 -15.18 -1.85
CA CYS A 221 6.83 -13.94 -2.28
C CYS A 221 6.74 -13.87 -3.80
N TYR A 222 5.61 -13.45 -4.36
CA TYR A 222 5.36 -13.45 -5.80
C TYR A 222 4.86 -12.11 -6.30
N ASP A 223 5.28 -11.75 -7.51
CA ASP A 223 4.72 -10.59 -8.22
C ASP A 223 3.28 -10.86 -8.65
N ALA A 224 2.41 -9.90 -8.40
CA ALA A 224 1.01 -9.93 -8.78
C ALA A 224 0.49 -8.54 -9.16
N GLN A 225 -0.56 -8.53 -9.96
CA GLN A 225 -1.39 -7.34 -10.19
C GLN A 225 -2.47 -7.30 -9.11
N LEU A 226 -2.48 -6.25 -8.30
CA LEU A 226 -3.41 -6.08 -7.18
C LEU A 226 -4.53 -5.09 -7.52
N SER A 227 -5.71 -5.38 -7.00
CA SER A 227 -6.86 -4.48 -6.98
C SER A 227 -7.40 -4.43 -5.56
N TYR A 228 -7.62 -3.23 -5.04
CA TYR A 228 -8.19 -3.03 -3.72
C TYR A 228 -9.72 -3.07 -3.74
N ASP A 229 -10.31 -3.57 -2.67
CA ASP A 229 -11.75 -3.49 -2.38
C ASP A 229 -11.97 -2.73 -1.08
N SER A 230 -12.46 -1.49 -1.20
CA SER A 230 -12.71 -0.61 -0.06
C SER A 230 -13.85 -1.10 0.85
N ARG A 231 -14.70 -2.03 0.40
CA ARG A 231 -15.83 -2.53 1.21
C ARG A 231 -15.39 -3.53 2.26
N THR A 232 -14.42 -4.36 1.90
CA THR A 232 -13.88 -5.43 2.74
C THR A 232 -12.53 -5.07 3.35
N ASP A 233 -11.91 -3.98 2.89
CA ASP A 233 -10.54 -3.59 3.20
C ASP A 233 -9.52 -4.70 2.86
N THR A 234 -9.74 -5.34 1.70
CA THR A 234 -8.90 -6.44 1.21
C THR A 234 -8.49 -6.25 -0.25
N PHE A 235 -7.60 -7.13 -0.71
CA PHE A 235 -7.08 -7.11 -2.06
C PHE A 235 -7.44 -8.36 -2.85
N ARG A 236 -7.50 -8.18 -4.16
CA ARG A 236 -7.57 -9.22 -5.17
C ARG A 236 -6.26 -9.24 -5.94
N ALA A 237 -5.61 -10.40 -6.02
CA ALA A 237 -4.37 -10.58 -6.77
C ALA A 237 -4.61 -11.38 -8.04
N ARG A 238 -4.02 -10.92 -9.13
CA ARG A 238 -3.89 -11.64 -10.40
C ARG A 238 -2.43 -11.95 -10.66
N TYR A 239 -2.12 -13.24 -10.71
CA TYR A 239 -0.78 -13.72 -11.04
C TYR A 239 -0.60 -13.88 -12.55
N SER A 240 0.64 -13.78 -13.03
CA SER A 240 1.01 -13.92 -14.46
C SER A 240 0.52 -15.26 -15.04
N PRO A 241 0.05 -15.31 -16.31
CA PRO A 241 -0.93 -16.29 -16.78
C PRO A 241 -0.32 -17.60 -17.34
N HIS A 242 0.60 -18.25 -16.63
CA HIS A 242 1.05 -19.60 -17.02
C HIS A 242 0.65 -20.66 -15.98
N GLY A 243 -0.67 -20.76 -15.77
CA GLY A 243 -1.38 -21.68 -14.85
C GLY A 243 -2.86 -21.28 -14.74
N ARG A 244 -3.71 -22.06 -14.04
CA ARG A 244 -5.13 -21.70 -13.80
C ARG A 244 -5.21 -20.22 -13.39
N ARG A 245 -6.15 -19.46 -13.97
CA ARG A 245 -6.52 -18.12 -13.50
C ARG A 245 -6.95 -18.21 -12.03
N MET A 246 -5.98 -18.11 -11.13
CA MET A 246 -6.23 -18.02 -9.70
C MET A 246 -6.20 -16.53 -9.39
N VAL A 247 -7.38 -15.92 -9.47
CA VAL A 247 -7.59 -14.67 -8.73
C VAL A 247 -7.64 -15.08 -7.28
N GLU A 248 -6.66 -14.65 -6.49
CA GLU A 248 -6.71 -14.78 -5.05
C GLU A 248 -7.47 -13.58 -4.49
N GLU A 249 -8.43 -13.82 -3.62
CA GLU A 249 -9.29 -12.79 -3.04
C GLU A 249 -9.08 -12.76 -1.52
N ASN A 250 -9.52 -11.66 -0.89
CA ASN A 250 -9.42 -11.44 0.56
C ASN A 250 -7.98 -11.41 1.08
N ILE A 251 -7.04 -10.86 0.29
CA ILE A 251 -5.66 -10.67 0.73
C ILE A 251 -5.59 -9.48 1.66
N SER A 252 -5.00 -9.66 2.84
CA SER A 252 -4.84 -8.61 3.84
C SER A 252 -3.58 -7.77 3.61
N TRP A 253 -3.55 -6.56 4.17
CA TRP A 253 -2.41 -5.63 4.06
C TRP A 253 -1.09 -6.20 4.56
N GLU A 254 -1.13 -7.09 5.56
CA GLU A 254 0.06 -7.72 6.16
C GLU A 254 0.81 -8.59 5.17
N ARG A 255 0.12 -9.21 4.22
CA ARG A 255 0.69 -10.10 3.20
C ARG A 255 1.25 -9.36 1.99
N LEU A 256 1.18 -8.03 1.98
CA LEU A 256 1.59 -7.23 0.84
C LEU A 256 2.89 -6.47 1.11
N ARG A 257 3.66 -6.28 0.04
CA ARG A 257 4.76 -5.32 -0.02
C ARG A 257 4.91 -4.74 -1.42
N ALA A 258 5.55 -3.59 -1.51
CA ALA A 258 6.10 -3.10 -2.76
C ALA A 258 7.17 -4.08 -3.29
N PRO A 259 7.36 -4.20 -4.62
CA PRO A 259 8.45 -4.99 -5.18
C PRO A 259 9.81 -4.54 -4.64
N ALA A 260 10.59 -5.47 -4.10
CA ALA A 260 11.90 -5.15 -3.51
C ALA A 260 12.96 -4.79 -4.57
N VAL A 261 12.76 -5.25 -5.81
CA VAL A 261 13.63 -4.99 -6.96
C VAL A 261 12.79 -4.72 -8.20
N ASP A 262 13.35 -3.95 -9.14
CA ASP A 262 12.73 -3.64 -10.43
C ASP A 262 12.90 -4.78 -11.47
N THR A 263 13.54 -5.89 -11.10
CA THR A 263 13.76 -7.02 -12.01
C THR A 263 12.43 -7.74 -12.30
N PRO A 264 12.04 -7.92 -13.58
CA PRO A 264 10.83 -8.66 -13.92
C PRO A 264 10.89 -10.12 -13.47
N SER A 265 9.74 -10.70 -13.13
CA SER A 265 9.64 -12.07 -12.60
C SER A 265 10.16 -13.18 -13.51
N HIS A 266 10.30 -12.97 -14.83
CA HIS A 266 10.88 -13.95 -15.75
C HIS A 266 12.39 -13.76 -15.99
N VAL A 267 12.99 -12.75 -15.38
CA VAL A 267 14.39 -12.38 -15.60
C VAL A 267 15.22 -12.74 -14.37
N LEU A 268 16.38 -13.35 -14.62
CA LEU A 268 17.36 -13.65 -13.58
C LEU A 268 17.87 -12.34 -12.97
N HIS A 269 17.76 -12.22 -11.65
CA HIS A 269 18.26 -11.06 -10.92
C HIS A 269 19.78 -11.09 -10.83
N ASN A 270 20.41 -9.96 -11.17
CA ASN A 270 21.86 -9.83 -11.07
C ASN A 270 22.25 -9.60 -9.61
N SER A 271 22.97 -10.56 -9.02
CA SER A 271 23.30 -10.58 -7.59
C SER A 271 24.60 -9.82 -7.34
N ASP A 272 24.51 -8.63 -6.76
CA ASP A 272 25.66 -7.80 -6.40
C ASP A 272 26.27 -8.16 -5.03
N CYS A 273 25.51 -8.84 -4.18
CA CYS A 273 25.87 -9.09 -2.78
C CYS A 273 26.66 -10.39 -2.53
N LEU A 274 26.93 -11.22 -3.55
CA LEU A 274 27.45 -12.59 -3.36
C LEU A 274 28.78 -12.66 -2.62
N HIS A 275 29.68 -11.70 -2.87
CA HIS A 275 30.98 -11.65 -2.21
C HIS A 275 30.86 -11.28 -0.72
N ASP A 276 29.83 -10.54 -0.34
CA ASP A 276 29.63 -10.01 1.01
C ASP A 276 28.80 -10.93 1.93
N LEU A 277 28.26 -12.03 1.39
CA LEU A 277 27.45 -12.98 2.15
C LEU A 277 28.27 -13.67 3.25
N LYS A 278 27.84 -13.54 4.50
CA LYS A 278 28.44 -14.18 5.68
C LYS A 278 27.40 -15.04 6.39
N PRO A 279 27.80 -16.11 7.10
CA PRO A 279 26.88 -16.86 7.92
C PRO A 279 26.07 -15.97 8.85
N GLY A 280 24.76 -16.23 8.94
CA GLY A 280 23.79 -15.42 9.66
C GLY A 280 23.13 -14.30 8.84
N ASP A 281 23.64 -13.97 7.65
CA ASP A 281 23.00 -12.98 6.78
C ASP A 281 21.64 -13.49 6.26
N HIS A 282 20.67 -12.59 6.20
CA HIS A 282 19.34 -12.85 5.65
C HIS A 282 19.31 -12.56 4.15
N ILE A 283 18.69 -13.45 3.38
CA ILE A 283 18.65 -13.35 1.92
C ILE A 283 17.26 -13.66 1.36
N GLU A 284 17.03 -13.19 0.13
CA GLU A 284 16.00 -13.69 -0.76
C GLU A 284 16.66 -14.27 -2.00
N ILE A 285 16.25 -15.47 -2.40
CA ILE A 285 16.72 -16.11 -3.63
C ILE A 285 15.54 -16.31 -4.58
N GLN A 286 15.78 -16.05 -5.85
CA GLN A 286 14.82 -16.39 -6.88
C GLN A 286 14.69 -17.91 -6.98
N TRP A 287 13.45 -18.41 -7.01
CA TRP A 287 13.20 -19.82 -7.27
C TRP A 287 12.03 -19.99 -8.23
N ARG A 288 12.11 -20.99 -9.11
CA ARG A 288 11.02 -21.43 -9.98
C ARG A 288 11.03 -22.94 -10.17
N ARG A 289 9.85 -23.54 -10.35
CA ARG A 289 9.73 -24.98 -10.56
C ARG A 289 10.28 -25.44 -11.91
N ASN A 290 9.97 -24.70 -12.97
CA ASN A 290 10.46 -24.98 -14.33
C ASN A 290 10.75 -23.65 -15.04
N LYS A 291 11.33 -23.71 -16.24
CA LYS A 291 11.70 -22.50 -17.02
C LYS A 291 10.52 -21.72 -17.59
N GLU A 292 9.33 -22.31 -17.60
CA GLU A 292 8.09 -21.68 -18.07
C GLU A 292 7.46 -20.80 -16.97
N PHE A 293 7.67 -21.16 -15.70
CA PHE A 293 7.17 -20.38 -14.57
C PHE A 293 8.04 -19.14 -14.30
N PRO A 294 7.41 -18.03 -13.87
CA PRO A 294 8.16 -16.90 -13.31
C PRO A 294 8.87 -17.31 -12.02
N TYR A 295 9.97 -16.62 -11.72
CA TYR A 295 10.57 -16.64 -10.39
C TYR A 295 9.62 -16.00 -9.38
N GLY A 296 9.57 -16.60 -8.19
CA GLY A 296 9.25 -15.87 -6.96
C GLY A 296 10.50 -15.73 -6.10
N TRP A 297 10.35 -15.14 -4.92
CA TRP A 297 11.42 -14.90 -3.96
C TRP A 297 11.25 -15.76 -2.72
N TRP A 298 12.28 -16.53 -2.38
CA TRP A 298 12.32 -17.40 -1.21
C TRP A 298 13.26 -16.82 -0.19
N TYR A 299 12.79 -16.71 1.04
CA TYR A 299 13.60 -16.24 2.14
C TYR A 299 14.46 -17.37 2.71
N GLY A 300 15.72 -17.06 2.99
CA GLY A 300 16.68 -17.96 3.59
C GLY A 300 17.71 -17.22 4.43
N VAL A 301 18.57 -17.99 5.08
CA VAL A 301 19.70 -17.49 5.87
C VAL A 301 20.98 -18.12 5.36
N VAL A 302 22.08 -17.38 5.33
CA VAL A 302 23.38 -17.94 5.00
C VAL A 302 23.85 -18.84 6.14
N GLY A 303 24.08 -20.11 5.83
CA GLY A 303 24.55 -21.12 6.78
C GLY A 303 26.06 -21.17 6.91
N HIS A 304 26.51 -22.06 7.79
CA HIS A 304 27.92 -22.43 7.90
C HIS A 304 28.24 -23.62 6.99
N LEU A 305 29.47 -23.68 6.48
CA LEU A 305 30.00 -24.90 5.86
C LEU A 305 30.09 -26.01 6.92
N GLU A 306 29.87 -27.26 6.52
CA GLU A 306 29.94 -28.44 7.41
C GLU A 306 31.29 -28.55 8.13
N SER A 307 32.37 -28.11 7.48
CA SER A 307 33.72 -28.11 8.04
C SER A 307 33.98 -27.00 9.06
N CYS A 308 33.03 -26.08 9.28
CA CYS A 308 33.17 -24.99 10.23
C CYS A 308 32.69 -25.40 11.62
N GLY A 309 33.54 -25.22 12.64
CA GLY A 309 33.18 -25.45 14.05
C GLY A 309 32.19 -24.45 14.64
N ARG A 310 31.47 -23.66 13.82
CA ARG A 310 30.43 -22.70 14.20
C ARG A 310 30.82 -21.69 15.29
N ASN A 311 32.12 -21.38 15.41
CA ASN A 311 32.61 -20.39 16.35
C ASN A 311 32.42 -18.98 15.77
N GLU A 312 31.62 -18.14 16.43
CA GLU A 312 31.31 -16.77 16.02
C GLU A 312 32.56 -15.90 15.83
N HIS A 313 33.61 -16.16 16.60
CA HIS A 313 34.85 -15.37 16.56
C HIS A 313 35.92 -15.93 15.61
N HIS A 314 35.75 -17.16 15.10
CA HIS A 314 36.75 -17.84 14.25
C HIS A 314 36.09 -18.53 13.04
N CYS A 315 35.08 -17.88 12.44
CA CYS A 315 34.39 -18.44 11.29
C CYS A 315 35.20 -18.25 10.01
N LEU A 316 35.76 -19.35 9.50
CA LEU A 316 36.48 -19.40 8.22
C LEU A 316 35.54 -19.67 7.02
N CYS A 317 34.21 -19.61 7.19
CA CYS A 317 33.25 -19.77 6.09
C CYS A 317 33.28 -18.63 5.07
N LEU A 318 33.98 -17.53 5.38
CA LEU A 318 34.23 -16.47 4.42
C LEU A 318 35.60 -16.60 3.76
N TYR A 319 36.58 -17.27 4.38
CA TYR A 319 37.99 -17.26 3.98
C TYR A 319 38.62 -18.64 4.14
N LYS A 320 39.22 -19.20 3.08
CA LYS A 320 40.13 -20.35 3.27
C LYS A 320 41.46 -19.83 3.82
N ALA A 321 41.88 -20.34 4.96
CA ALA A 321 43.29 -20.31 5.32
C ALA A 321 44.01 -21.32 4.41
N VAL A 322 44.73 -20.83 3.40
CA VAL A 322 45.66 -21.66 2.64
C VAL A 322 46.76 -22.06 3.61
N LYS A 323 46.73 -23.31 4.10
CA LYS A 323 47.88 -23.92 4.76
C LYS A 323 48.97 -24.08 3.71
N ASN A 324 49.78 -23.03 3.53
CA ASN A 324 51.20 -23.05 3.17
C ASN A 324 51.60 -21.59 2.87
N LEU A 325 52.35 -21.00 3.80
CA LEU A 325 53.27 -19.85 3.65
C LEU A 325 53.08 -18.99 2.39
N THR A 326 52.10 -18.09 2.38
CA THR A 326 52.17 -16.71 1.85
C THR A 326 50.82 -16.04 2.02
N LYS A 327 50.84 -14.83 2.59
CA LYS A 327 49.66 -14.00 2.89
C LYS A 327 48.81 -13.75 1.63
N MET A 328 47.72 -14.50 1.45
CA MET A 328 46.50 -14.01 0.79
C MET A 328 45.32 -14.94 1.12
N SER A 329 44.46 -14.53 2.06
CA SER A 329 43.22 -15.22 2.38
C SER A 329 42.21 -14.99 1.25
N LEU A 330 41.95 -16.01 0.43
CA LEU A 330 40.91 -15.96 -0.59
C LEU A 330 39.57 -16.39 0.01
N PRO A 331 38.47 -15.70 -0.34
CA PRO A 331 37.17 -16.11 0.13
C PRO A 331 36.81 -17.52 -0.35
N THR A 332 36.13 -18.30 0.49
CA THR A 332 35.58 -19.58 0.04
C THR A 332 34.53 -19.31 -1.03
N ASP A 333 34.75 -19.87 -2.21
CA ASP A 333 33.85 -19.68 -3.36
C ASP A 333 32.46 -20.29 -3.11
N THR A 334 32.32 -21.21 -2.15
CA THR A 334 31.03 -21.85 -1.83
C THR A 334 30.31 -21.15 -0.69
N VAL A 335 29.00 -20.92 -0.84
CA VAL A 335 28.10 -20.43 0.22
C VAL A 335 26.98 -21.44 0.42
N VAL A 336 26.67 -21.74 1.67
CA VAL A 336 25.53 -22.57 2.05
C VAL A 336 24.35 -21.64 2.33
N LEU A 337 23.22 -21.90 1.69
CA LEU A 337 21.96 -21.24 2.00
C LEU A 337 21.06 -22.21 2.74
N GLU A 338 20.48 -21.76 3.85
CA GLU A 338 19.62 -22.54 4.71
C GLU A 338 18.19 -21.98 4.71
N PHE A 339 17.25 -22.88 4.46
CA PHE A 339 15.82 -22.66 4.49
C PHE A 339 15.26 -23.37 5.70
N ASN A 340 15.32 -22.69 6.84
CA ASN A 340 14.95 -23.26 8.15
C ASN A 340 13.48 -23.71 8.23
N GLN A 341 12.64 -23.32 7.28
CA GLN A 341 11.24 -23.74 7.20
C GLN A 341 11.09 -25.25 6.92
N TYR A 342 12.15 -25.89 6.44
CA TYR A 342 12.18 -27.33 6.19
C TYR A 342 12.90 -28.09 7.31
N PRO A 343 12.45 -29.32 7.64
CA PRO A 343 13.08 -30.15 8.68
C PRO A 343 14.50 -30.55 8.29
N THR A 344 15.33 -30.90 9.28
CA THR A 344 16.79 -31.17 9.14
C THR A 344 17.16 -32.22 8.10
N GLY A 345 16.27 -33.18 7.83
CA GLY A 345 16.47 -34.21 6.80
C GLY A 345 15.91 -33.87 5.40
N SER A 346 15.31 -32.68 5.21
CA SER A 346 14.74 -32.31 3.92
C SER A 346 15.83 -31.89 2.94
N ARG A 347 15.78 -32.44 1.71
CA ARG A 347 16.64 -31.99 0.60
C ARG A 347 16.48 -30.50 0.27
N TRP A 348 15.34 -29.90 0.61
CA TRP A 348 15.03 -28.50 0.36
C TRP A 348 15.58 -27.56 1.44
N ARG A 349 16.12 -28.11 2.53
CA ARG A 349 16.61 -27.30 3.66
C ARG A 349 17.88 -26.56 3.33
N GLN A 350 18.78 -27.16 2.56
CA GLN A 350 20.07 -26.58 2.26
C GLN A 350 20.35 -26.63 0.77
N THR A 351 20.93 -25.55 0.25
CA THR A 351 21.49 -25.52 -1.10
C THR A 351 22.85 -24.83 -1.08
N MET A 352 23.71 -25.19 -2.01
CA MET A 352 25.06 -24.63 -2.13
C MET A 352 25.17 -23.84 -3.43
N ILE A 353 25.72 -22.63 -3.32
CA ILE A 353 25.96 -21.74 -4.46
C ILE A 353 27.44 -21.37 -4.56
N ASN A 354 27.87 -20.94 -5.75
CA ASN A 354 29.23 -20.45 -5.97
C ASN A 354 29.25 -18.92 -6.12
N ARG A 355 29.99 -18.20 -5.28
CA ARG A 355 30.07 -16.73 -5.27
C ARG A 355 30.60 -16.11 -6.57
N LYS A 356 31.48 -16.81 -7.31
CA LYS A 356 32.17 -16.25 -8.49
C LYS A 356 31.35 -16.36 -9.77
N ASP A 357 30.68 -17.50 -9.94
CA ASP A 357 30.00 -17.86 -11.19
C ASP A 357 28.52 -18.20 -10.98
N HIS A 358 27.89 -17.66 -9.93
CA HIS A 358 26.48 -17.97 -9.65
C HIS A 358 25.60 -17.56 -10.83
N ARG A 359 24.89 -18.54 -11.37
CA ARG A 359 23.83 -18.36 -12.36
C ARG A 359 22.61 -19.10 -11.87
N GLU A 360 21.61 -19.26 -12.74
CA GLU A 360 20.55 -20.21 -12.45
C GLU A 360 21.12 -21.64 -12.34
N VAL A 361 20.92 -22.27 -11.18
CA VAL A 361 21.33 -23.65 -10.89
C VAL A 361 20.14 -24.43 -10.41
N GLY A 362 19.96 -25.65 -10.90
CA GLY A 362 18.89 -26.54 -10.46
C GLY A 362 18.43 -27.48 -11.55
N ASN A 363 17.35 -28.21 -11.26
CA ASN A 363 16.77 -29.22 -12.13
C ASN A 363 15.24 -29.25 -11.93
N GLU A 364 14.51 -30.04 -12.71
CA GLU A 364 13.04 -30.10 -12.61
C GLU A 364 12.53 -30.78 -11.33
N ALA A 365 13.37 -31.55 -10.63
CA ALA A 365 13.01 -32.23 -9.39
C ALA A 365 13.11 -31.30 -8.16
N ASP A 366 14.13 -30.43 -8.12
CA ASP A 366 14.44 -29.52 -7.01
C ASP A 366 14.10 -28.04 -7.33
N GLY A 367 13.66 -27.78 -8.56
CA GLY A 367 13.49 -26.43 -9.09
C GLY A 367 14.81 -25.75 -9.38
N PHE A 368 14.69 -24.52 -9.86
CA PHE A 368 15.80 -23.69 -10.32
C PHE A 368 15.98 -22.50 -9.38
N TYR A 369 17.16 -22.41 -8.77
CA TYR A 369 17.59 -21.30 -7.92
C TYR A 369 18.34 -20.28 -8.77
N GLY A 370 17.88 -19.03 -8.74
CA GLY A 370 18.37 -17.92 -9.55
C GLY A 370 19.11 -16.88 -8.71
N GLY A 371 18.84 -15.61 -9.00
CA GLY A 371 19.52 -14.48 -8.40
C GLY A 371 19.21 -14.32 -6.92
N ILE A 372 20.14 -13.72 -6.19
CA ILE A 372 20.12 -13.56 -4.75
C ILE A 372 20.21 -12.08 -4.40
N ARG A 373 19.40 -11.70 -3.43
CA ARG A 373 19.40 -10.38 -2.79
C ARG A 373 19.69 -10.56 -1.31
N LYS A 374 20.60 -9.77 -0.77
CA LYS A 374 20.80 -9.66 0.69
C LYS A 374 19.77 -8.71 1.30
N ILE A 375 19.15 -9.11 2.40
CA ILE A 375 18.24 -8.27 3.17
C ILE A 375 19.05 -7.57 4.26
N TYR A 376 19.05 -6.23 4.24
CA TYR A 376 19.74 -5.41 5.23
C TYR A 376 18.81 -4.81 6.28
N LYS A 377 17.54 -4.57 5.92
CA LYS A 377 16.59 -3.87 6.80
C LYS A 377 15.97 -4.84 7.80
N GLU A 378 16.04 -4.49 9.08
CA GLU A 378 15.45 -5.31 10.15
C GLU A 378 13.93 -5.39 10.03
N GLU A 379 13.26 -4.38 9.46
CA GLU A 379 11.81 -4.43 9.25
C GLU A 379 11.40 -5.54 8.25
N GLU A 380 12.18 -5.72 7.18
CA GLU A 380 11.96 -6.79 6.20
C GLU A 380 12.22 -8.17 6.81
N ILE A 381 13.30 -8.29 7.60
CA ILE A 381 13.64 -9.52 8.32
C ILE A 381 12.53 -9.87 9.33
N SER A 382 12.06 -8.89 10.09
CA SER A 382 10.97 -9.05 11.06
C SER A 382 9.66 -9.45 10.38
N MET A 383 9.38 -8.90 9.19
CA MET A 383 8.22 -9.30 8.38
C MET A 383 8.31 -10.79 8.01
N TRP A 384 9.45 -11.25 7.49
CA TRP A 384 9.65 -12.67 7.18
C TRP A 384 9.54 -13.58 8.40
N LYS A 385 10.13 -13.17 9.53
CA LYS A 385 10.00 -13.91 10.80
C LYS A 385 8.56 -13.95 11.31
N SER A 386 7.75 -12.91 11.07
CA SER A 386 6.34 -12.87 11.49
C SER A 386 5.45 -13.83 10.69
N LEU A 387 5.86 -14.16 9.46
CA LEU A 387 5.19 -15.15 8.61
C LEU A 387 5.51 -16.59 9.01
N TRP A 388 6.46 -16.79 9.93
CA TRP A 388 6.79 -18.10 10.46
C TRP A 388 5.62 -18.69 11.27
N PRO A 389 5.31 -19.98 11.12
CA PRO A 389 4.26 -20.60 11.92
C PRO A 389 4.70 -20.62 13.38
N ARG A 390 3.91 -19.99 14.27
CA ARG A 390 4.19 -19.94 15.72
C ARG A 390 4.18 -21.31 16.39
N HIS A 391 3.63 -22.31 15.70
CA HIS A 391 3.76 -23.71 16.07
C HIS A 391 4.87 -24.29 15.22
N ALA A 392 6.03 -24.49 15.85
CA ALA A 392 7.03 -25.40 15.32
C ALA A 392 6.31 -26.72 15.01
N LEU A 393 6.43 -27.19 13.77
CA LEU A 393 6.10 -28.56 13.44
C LEU A 393 7.15 -29.41 14.16
N GLU A 394 6.83 -29.82 15.39
CA GLU A 394 7.46 -30.97 16.04
C GLU A 394 6.99 -32.26 15.39
#